data_AF-A0A0K2T7X8-F1
#
_entry.id   AF-A0A0K2T7X8-F1
#
_cell.length_a   1.000
_cell.length_b   1.000
_cell.length_c   1.000
_cell.angle_alpha   90.00
_cell.angle_beta   90.00
_cell.angle_gamma   90.00
#
_symmetry.space_group_name_H-M   'P 1'
#
loop_
_entity.id
_entity.type
_entity.pdbx_description
1 polymer ?
#
loop_
_entity_poly.entity_id
_entity_poly.type
_entity_poly.pdbx_seq_one_letter_code
_entity_poly.pdbx_strand_id
1 'polypeptide(L)'
;EKHICSMQPLLVLVFCGIIVFTMSQDSPLEKSAPWWEALREKDIYQECKSSCTKHSQGKRNVVELCDDTKTCKGRKKDIGDYAIEKCNEWSKKVGGIVPGYGRREKHEPTKGTWLACAIFCKNEAGVWYTPRTELEQLGELPFFPDGVWCHRDGKIDYYCQNSLCLPSSYDFSFLRKTLFD
;
A
#
# COMPACT_ATOMS: atom_id res chain seq x y z
N GLU A 1 3.27 47.30 52.55
CA GLU A 1 4.24 48.14 53.30
C GLU A 1 5.60 48.13 52.62
N LYS A 2 6.70 48.43 53.33
CA LYS A 2 7.98 48.87 52.77
C LYS A 2 8.85 47.72 52.24
N HIS A 3 9.61 48.00 51.18
CA HIS A 3 10.84 47.25 50.88
C HIS A 3 11.88 47.46 51.98
N ILE A 4 12.70 46.45 52.24
CA ILE A 4 14.14 46.63 52.52
C ILE A 4 14.89 45.64 51.62
N CYS A 5 15.77 46.16 50.77
CA CYS A 5 16.66 45.33 49.94
C CYS A 5 17.93 44.99 50.72
N SER A 6 18.55 43.85 50.41
CA SER A 6 19.98 43.65 50.65
C SER A 6 20.75 43.93 49.36
N MET A 7 21.83 44.68 49.48
CA MET A 7 22.81 45.03 48.45
C MET A 7 24.13 44.34 48.88
N GLN A 8 25.10 43.99 48.03
CA GLN A 8 25.49 44.53 46.72
C GLN A 8 26.33 43.47 45.94
N PRO A 9 27.17 43.82 44.94
CA PRO A 9 26.95 43.50 43.52
C PRO A 9 27.80 42.34 42.97
N LEU A 10 27.62 42.00 41.69
CA LEU A 10 28.75 41.96 40.74
C LEU A 10 28.30 42.03 39.26
N LEU A 11 29.11 42.76 38.48
CA LEU A 11 29.15 42.93 37.02
C LEU A 11 27.85 42.92 36.20
N VAL A 12 27.50 44.12 35.71
CA VAL A 12 26.75 44.29 34.45
C VAL A 12 27.68 44.02 33.27
N LEU A 13 27.26 43.15 32.35
CA LEU A 13 27.63 43.25 30.93
C LEU A 13 26.37 43.18 30.08
N VAL A 14 25.89 44.36 29.65
CA VAL A 14 24.88 44.45 28.59
C VAL A 14 25.56 44.09 27.27
N PHE A 15 25.28 42.89 26.75
CA PHE A 15 25.45 42.68 25.33
C PHE A 15 24.21 43.21 24.60
N CYS A 16 24.48 44.14 23.67
CA CYS A 16 23.46 44.74 22.82
C CYS A 16 22.79 43.67 21.95
N GLY A 17 21.59 43.98 21.48
CA GLY A 17 20.67 42.98 20.95
C GLY A 17 21.20 42.17 19.77
N ILE A 18 21.07 40.86 19.88
CA ILE A 18 20.35 40.02 18.92
C ILE A 18 19.42 39.15 19.76
N ILE A 19 18.10 39.24 19.55
CA ILE A 19 17.23 38.13 19.93
C ILE A 19 17.61 37.01 18.96
N VAL A 20 18.34 36.01 19.46
CA VAL A 20 18.63 34.82 18.68
C VAL A 20 17.29 34.14 18.44
N PHE A 21 16.75 34.31 17.23
CA PHE A 21 15.70 33.45 16.74
C PHE A 21 16.25 32.03 16.83
N THR A 22 15.77 31.27 17.80
CA THR A 22 15.87 29.82 17.80
C THR A 22 14.99 29.34 16.66
N MET A 23 15.53 29.43 15.43
CA MET A 23 14.95 28.77 14.28
C MET A 23 14.79 27.32 14.68
N SER A 24 13.56 26.83 14.61
CA SER A 24 13.33 25.39 14.61
C SER A 24 14.09 24.85 13.41
N GLN A 25 15.25 24.25 13.66
CA GLN A 25 15.93 23.43 12.66
C GLN A 25 15.19 22.11 12.60
N ASP A 26 13.96 22.17 12.06
CA ASP A 26 13.25 21.01 11.58
C ASP A 26 14.16 20.34 10.57
N SER A 27 14.76 19.23 11.03
CA SER A 27 15.80 18.52 10.30
C SER A 27 15.28 18.05 8.93
N PRO A 28 16.16 17.63 7.99
CA PRO A 28 15.77 17.10 6.67
C PRO A 28 15.00 15.75 6.69
N LEU A 29 14.27 15.49 7.78
CA LEU A 29 13.45 14.35 8.09
C LEU A 29 11.95 14.74 8.19
N GLU A 30 11.52 15.71 7.37
CA GLU A 30 10.15 15.67 6.85
C GLU A 30 10.05 14.37 6.04
N LYS A 31 9.53 13.35 6.73
CA LYS A 31 9.70 11.96 6.31
C LYS A 31 9.03 11.76 4.95
N SER A 32 9.52 10.77 4.21
CA SER A 32 8.65 10.04 3.29
C SER A 32 7.39 9.63 4.06
N ALA A 33 6.28 10.33 3.82
CA ALA A 33 5.00 9.99 4.41
C ALA A 33 4.72 8.52 4.09
N PRO A 34 4.22 7.73 5.05
CA PRO A 34 3.95 6.33 4.79
C PRO A 34 3.06 6.16 3.55
N TRP A 35 3.29 5.12 2.76
CA TRP A 35 2.58 4.96 1.48
C TRP A 35 1.06 4.87 1.63
N TRP A 36 0.56 4.48 2.81
CA TRP A 36 -0.87 4.48 3.15
C TRP A 36 -1.48 5.88 3.36
N GLU A 37 -0.64 6.89 3.61
CA GLU A 37 -1.04 8.28 3.82
C GLU A 37 -1.32 8.98 2.46
N ALA A 38 -0.48 8.70 1.46
CA ALA A 38 -0.62 9.19 0.08
C ALA A 38 -1.82 8.58 -0.69
N LEU A 39 -2.47 7.54 -0.15
CA LEU A 39 -3.67 6.94 -0.75
C LEU A 39 -4.95 7.76 -0.54
N ARG A 40 -4.90 8.88 0.20
CA ARG A 40 -6.09 9.70 0.54
C ARG A 40 -6.40 10.84 -0.46
N GLU A 41 -5.64 10.99 -1.55
CA GLU A 41 -5.44 12.31 -2.18
C GLU A 41 -5.55 12.35 -3.74
N LYS A 42 -6.17 11.32 -4.38
CA LYS A 42 -6.37 11.13 -5.91
C LYS A 42 -7.95 11.51 -6.07
N ASP A 43 -8.70 11.61 -4.96
CA ASP A 43 -10.12 11.99 -4.76
C ASP A 43 -11.22 11.02 -5.22
N ILE A 44 -11.59 10.01 -4.42
CA ILE A 44 -10.91 8.69 -4.31
C ILE A 44 -10.36 8.15 -5.64
N TYR A 45 -9.72 9.03 -6.41
CA TYR A 45 -9.40 9.00 -7.82
C TYR A 45 -10.55 8.56 -8.76
N GLN A 46 -11.57 9.45 -8.74
CA GLN A 46 -12.66 9.62 -9.71
C GLN A 46 -13.65 8.43 -9.75
N GLU A 47 -14.69 8.53 -8.92
CA GLU A 47 -15.55 7.40 -8.51
C GLU A 47 -16.81 7.14 -9.39
N CYS A 48 -17.78 6.27 -9.08
CA CYS A 48 -18.71 6.28 -7.91
C CYS A 48 -19.23 4.87 -7.54
N LYS A 49 -19.11 4.45 -6.26
CA LYS A 49 -19.49 3.09 -5.78
C LYS A 49 -20.98 3.02 -5.42
N SER A 50 -21.74 2.08 -6.00
CA SER A 50 -23.17 1.91 -5.73
C SER A 50 -23.58 0.43 -5.75
N SER A 51 -24.60 0.11 -4.95
CA SER A 51 -25.21 -1.21 -4.76
C SER A 51 -26.74 -1.19 -4.97
N CYS A 52 -27.27 -0.09 -5.52
CA CYS A 52 -28.68 0.31 -5.38
C CYS A 52 -29.69 -0.56 -6.16
N THR A 53 -30.10 -1.67 -5.56
CA THR A 53 -31.30 -2.44 -5.94
C THR A 53 -32.52 -1.53 -6.10
N LYS A 54 -33.39 -1.64 -7.10
CA LYS A 54 -33.39 -2.41 -8.37
C LYS A 54 -33.14 -1.40 -9.50
N HIS A 55 -32.47 -1.78 -10.59
CA HIS A 55 -31.85 -0.88 -11.58
C HIS A 55 -30.52 -0.22 -11.14
N SER A 56 -29.65 -0.96 -10.45
CA SER A 56 -28.31 -0.51 -10.03
C SER A 56 -27.32 -0.29 -11.19
N GLN A 57 -26.43 0.70 -11.03
CA GLN A 57 -25.13 0.81 -11.70
C GLN A 57 -24.04 1.14 -10.65
N GLY A 58 -22.74 0.91 -10.95
CA GLY A 58 -21.68 0.78 -9.93
C GLY A 58 -20.30 1.35 -10.27
N LYS A 59 -19.24 0.88 -9.58
CA LYS A 59 -17.98 1.63 -9.38
C LYS A 59 -17.15 1.92 -10.64
N ARG A 60 -16.66 3.16 -10.72
CA ARG A 60 -15.39 3.53 -11.35
C ARG A 60 -14.25 3.53 -10.33
N ASN A 61 -13.16 2.85 -10.65
CA ASN A 61 -11.81 3.04 -10.09
C ASN A 61 -10.90 3.21 -11.31
N VAL A 62 -10.12 4.29 -11.40
CA VAL A 62 -9.10 4.42 -12.45
C VAL A 62 -7.73 4.18 -11.83
N VAL A 63 -7.21 2.95 -11.97
CA VAL A 63 -5.84 2.61 -11.55
C VAL A 63 -4.91 2.90 -12.73
N GLU A 64 -4.29 4.08 -12.72
CA GLU A 64 -3.28 4.46 -13.70
C GLU A 64 -1.90 3.97 -13.23
N LEU A 65 -1.32 3.02 -13.96
CA LEU A 65 0.01 2.47 -13.66
C LEU A 65 1.10 3.43 -14.16
N CYS A 66 2.11 3.70 -13.31
CA CYS A 66 3.22 4.61 -13.61
C CYS A 66 4.56 3.87 -13.76
N ASP A 67 5.53 4.52 -14.43
CA ASP A 67 6.92 4.06 -14.44
C ASP A 67 7.59 4.37 -13.09
N ASP A 68 7.78 3.32 -12.29
CA ASP A 68 8.42 3.34 -10.98
C ASP A 68 9.96 3.31 -11.05
N THR A 69 10.58 3.19 -12.24
CA THR A 69 12.03 2.97 -12.40
C THR A 69 12.86 4.02 -11.67
N LYS A 70 12.46 5.30 -11.75
CA LYS A 70 13.12 6.45 -11.08
C LYS A 70 12.92 6.44 -9.55
N THR A 71 11.83 5.86 -9.06
CA THR A 71 11.45 5.77 -7.64
C THR A 71 12.13 4.58 -6.97
N CYS A 72 12.04 3.40 -7.60
CA CYS A 72 12.65 2.17 -7.12
C CYS A 72 14.18 2.20 -7.26
N LYS A 73 14.75 2.80 -8.32
CA LYS A 73 16.20 2.86 -8.56
C LYS A 73 16.88 1.48 -8.48
N GLY A 74 16.27 0.48 -9.12
CA GLY A 74 16.73 -0.91 -9.09
C GLY A 74 16.41 -1.70 -7.81
N ARG A 75 15.89 -1.08 -6.74
CA ARG A 75 15.54 -1.73 -5.45
C ARG A 75 14.26 -2.58 -5.51
N LYS A 76 13.92 -3.17 -6.66
CA LYS A 76 12.77 -4.08 -6.78
C LYS A 76 13.17 -5.45 -6.22
N LYS A 77 12.35 -6.04 -5.36
CA LYS A 77 12.50 -7.43 -4.90
C LYS A 77 11.93 -8.38 -5.95
N ASP A 78 12.35 -9.66 -5.91
CA ASP A 78 11.59 -10.69 -6.61
C ASP A 78 10.20 -10.88 -5.98
N ILE A 79 9.25 -11.38 -6.77
CA ILE A 79 7.88 -11.62 -6.34
C ILE A 79 7.74 -12.82 -5.40
N GLY A 80 8.62 -13.81 -5.52
CA GLY A 80 8.77 -14.90 -4.55
C GLY A 80 9.33 -14.38 -3.23
N ASP A 81 10.41 -13.59 -3.26
CA ASP A 81 10.99 -12.96 -2.06
C ASP A 81 9.96 -12.12 -1.30
N TYR A 82 9.16 -11.31 -2.01
CA TYR A 82 8.08 -10.51 -1.42
C TYR A 82 7.00 -11.39 -0.76
N ALA A 83 6.62 -12.50 -1.40
CA ALA A 83 5.65 -13.43 -0.83
C ALA A 83 6.19 -14.13 0.43
N ILE A 84 7.46 -14.54 0.40
CA ILE A 84 8.17 -15.14 1.53
C ILE A 84 8.26 -14.14 2.70
N GLU A 85 8.62 -12.90 2.43
CA GLU A 85 8.64 -11.80 3.39
C GLU A 85 7.26 -11.58 4.04
N LYS A 86 6.18 -11.57 3.25
CA LYS A 86 4.81 -11.42 3.78
C LYS A 86 4.38 -12.60 4.64
N CYS A 87 4.62 -13.84 4.22
CA CYS A 87 4.33 -15.00 5.07
C CYS A 87 5.17 -15.01 6.36
N ASN A 88 6.41 -14.50 6.33
CA ASN A 88 7.27 -14.28 7.51
C ASN A 88 6.82 -13.13 8.43
N GLU A 89 6.04 -12.17 7.93
CA GLU A 89 5.40 -11.15 8.75
C GLU A 89 4.11 -11.68 9.39
N TRP A 90 3.31 -12.43 8.63
CA TRP A 90 2.04 -12.98 9.09
C TRP A 90 2.19 -14.12 10.08
N SER A 91 3.19 -15.01 9.93
CA SER A 91 3.46 -16.10 10.89
C SER A 91 3.87 -15.62 12.30
N LYS A 92 4.06 -14.30 12.49
CA LYS A 92 4.30 -13.67 13.80
C LYS A 92 3.04 -13.07 14.43
N LYS A 93 1.95 -13.00 13.65
CA LYS A 93 0.66 -12.39 14.01
C LYS A 93 -0.47 -13.44 14.09
N VAL A 94 -0.43 -14.43 13.20
CA VAL A 94 -1.42 -15.53 13.11
C VAL A 94 -0.68 -16.88 13.18
N GLY A 95 -1.27 -17.83 13.91
CA GLY A 95 -0.72 -19.19 14.05
C GLY A 95 -0.96 -20.05 12.80
N GLY A 96 -0.29 -21.21 12.71
CA GLY A 96 -0.51 -22.19 11.64
C GLY A 96 0.22 -21.91 10.32
N ILE A 97 0.80 -20.71 10.11
CA ILE A 97 1.63 -20.37 8.95
C ILE A 97 3.09 -20.75 9.21
N VAL A 98 3.71 -21.49 8.28
CA VAL A 98 5.14 -21.83 8.34
C VAL A 98 5.97 -20.68 7.78
N PRO A 99 6.90 -20.07 8.56
CA PRO A 99 7.79 -19.03 8.07
C PRO A 99 8.71 -19.56 6.95
N GLY A 100 9.10 -18.68 6.03
CA GLY A 100 9.95 -18.99 4.88
C GLY A 100 9.22 -19.50 3.64
N TYR A 101 7.92 -19.82 3.73
CA TYR A 101 7.15 -20.42 2.63
C TYR A 101 6.01 -19.52 2.16
N GLY A 102 6.32 -18.58 1.27
CA GLY A 102 5.36 -17.79 0.51
C GLY A 102 5.53 -17.96 -1.00
N ARG A 103 4.45 -17.89 -1.76
CA ARG A 103 4.47 -17.93 -3.23
C ARG A 103 3.31 -17.19 -3.87
N ARG A 104 3.41 -17.02 -5.19
CA ARG A 104 2.32 -16.60 -6.09
C ARG A 104 1.88 -17.80 -6.95
N GLU A 105 0.59 -17.95 -7.18
CA GLU A 105 0.06 -18.91 -8.16
C GLU A 105 0.04 -18.35 -9.59
N LYS A 106 0.04 -19.22 -10.59
CA LYS A 106 -0.13 -18.79 -11.99
C LYS A 106 -1.55 -18.28 -12.23
N HIS A 107 -1.69 -17.35 -13.18
CA HIS A 107 -2.99 -16.89 -13.63
C HIS A 107 -3.75 -18.03 -14.32
N GLU A 108 -4.95 -18.33 -13.83
CA GLU A 108 -5.80 -19.41 -14.33
C GLU A 108 -7.26 -18.92 -14.37
N PRO A 109 -7.75 -18.45 -15.53
CA PRO A 109 -9.05 -17.79 -15.66
C PRO A 109 -10.23 -18.63 -15.13
N THR A 110 -10.15 -19.95 -15.26
CA THR A 110 -11.15 -20.93 -14.80
C THR A 110 -11.25 -21.06 -13.28
N LYS A 111 -10.22 -20.66 -12.52
CA LYS A 111 -10.23 -20.60 -11.05
C LYS A 111 -10.43 -19.17 -10.51
N GLY A 112 -10.07 -18.16 -11.30
CA GLY A 112 -10.42 -16.77 -11.08
C GLY A 112 -9.27 -15.79 -11.27
N THR A 113 -9.59 -14.58 -11.71
CA THR A 113 -8.62 -13.51 -11.98
C THR A 113 -7.85 -13.03 -10.74
N TRP A 114 -8.38 -13.27 -9.54
CA TRP A 114 -7.72 -12.95 -8.27
C TRP A 114 -6.50 -13.86 -7.96
N LEU A 115 -6.43 -15.06 -8.56
CA LEU A 115 -5.50 -16.12 -8.14
C LEU A 115 -4.02 -15.70 -8.25
N ALA A 116 -3.66 -15.02 -9.34
CA ALA A 116 -2.30 -14.52 -9.57
C ALA A 116 -1.93 -13.26 -8.75
N CYS A 117 -2.88 -12.72 -7.99
CA CYS A 117 -2.70 -11.55 -7.13
C CYS A 117 -2.85 -11.86 -5.64
N ALA A 118 -3.29 -13.07 -5.27
CA ALA A 118 -3.22 -13.55 -3.91
C ALA A 118 -1.81 -14.04 -3.56
N ILE A 119 -1.42 -13.85 -2.30
CA ILE A 119 -0.22 -14.43 -1.71
C ILE A 119 -0.63 -15.75 -1.05
N PHE A 120 0.12 -16.81 -1.36
CA PHE A 120 -0.09 -18.14 -0.81
C PHE A 120 1.01 -18.48 0.17
N CYS A 121 0.64 -18.72 1.42
CA CYS A 121 1.53 -19.24 2.44
C CYS A 121 1.34 -20.75 2.61
N LYS A 122 2.36 -21.43 3.14
CA LYS A 122 2.27 -22.84 3.51
C LYS A 122 1.86 -22.98 4.97
N ASN A 123 0.86 -23.80 5.27
CA ASN A 123 0.47 -24.11 6.64
C ASN A 123 1.29 -25.27 7.24
N GLU A 124 1.16 -25.50 8.55
CA GLU A 124 1.85 -26.58 9.28
C GLU A 124 1.53 -27.98 8.73
N ALA A 125 0.32 -28.20 8.20
CA ALA A 125 -0.07 -29.42 7.48
C ALA A 125 0.54 -29.54 6.06
N GLY A 126 1.36 -28.57 5.65
CA GLY A 126 2.08 -28.56 4.38
C GLY A 126 1.28 -28.05 3.18
N VAL A 127 0.02 -27.64 3.39
CA VAL A 127 -0.91 -27.17 2.35
C VAL A 127 -0.67 -25.70 2.04
N TRP A 128 -0.77 -25.32 0.77
CA TRP A 128 -0.70 -23.93 0.32
C TRP A 128 -2.07 -23.27 0.35
N TYR A 129 -2.17 -22.11 0.99
CA TYR A 129 -3.44 -21.39 1.14
C TYR A 129 -3.22 -19.88 1.27
N THR A 130 -4.30 -19.10 1.09
CA THR A 130 -4.32 -17.66 1.27
C THR A 130 -4.97 -17.35 2.64
N PRO A 131 -4.23 -16.80 3.63
CA PRO A 131 -4.72 -16.61 5.00
C PRO A 131 -5.68 -15.42 5.12
N ARG A 132 -6.84 -15.49 4.44
CA ARG A 132 -7.81 -14.37 4.37
C ARG A 132 -8.53 -14.16 5.70
N THR A 133 -9.09 -15.21 6.29
CA THR A 133 -9.94 -15.09 7.49
C THR A 133 -9.14 -14.67 8.72
N GLU A 134 -7.87 -15.08 8.80
CA GLU A 134 -6.99 -14.75 9.91
C GLU A 134 -6.46 -13.30 9.83
N LEU A 135 -6.20 -12.81 8.62
CA LEU A 135 -5.72 -11.43 8.42
C LEU A 135 -6.84 -10.39 8.34
N GLU A 136 -8.05 -10.78 7.96
CA GLU A 136 -9.24 -9.90 7.96
C GLU A 136 -9.51 -9.33 9.36
N GLN A 137 -9.28 -10.12 10.42
CA GLN A 137 -9.37 -9.68 11.82
C GLN A 137 -8.28 -8.65 12.22
N LEU A 138 -7.20 -8.58 11.45
CA LEU A 138 -6.08 -7.64 11.64
C LEU A 138 -6.15 -6.43 10.68
N GLY A 139 -7.16 -6.38 9.79
CA GLY A 139 -7.26 -5.37 8.74
C GLY A 139 -6.24 -5.55 7.60
N GLU A 140 -5.59 -6.71 7.49
CA GLU A 140 -4.60 -7.01 6.46
C GLU A 140 -5.20 -7.83 5.31
N LEU A 141 -4.70 -7.60 4.09
CA LEU A 141 -5.13 -8.31 2.88
C LEU A 141 -4.00 -9.23 2.38
N PRO A 142 -4.24 -10.54 2.19
CA PRO A 142 -3.24 -11.48 1.69
C PRO A 142 -3.06 -11.40 0.16
N PHE A 143 -2.81 -10.20 -0.35
CA PHE A 143 -2.71 -9.91 -1.77
C PHE A 143 -1.46 -9.09 -2.07
N PHE A 144 -0.92 -9.26 -3.28
CA PHE A 144 0.12 -8.38 -3.81
C PHE A 144 -0.44 -6.96 -3.99
N PRO A 145 0.40 -5.92 -3.78
CA PRO A 145 -0.01 -4.54 -4.02
C PRO A 145 -0.34 -4.29 -5.50
N ASP A 146 -1.13 -3.26 -5.75
CA ASP A 146 -1.52 -2.89 -7.10
C ASP A 146 -0.31 -2.47 -7.95
N GLY A 147 -0.37 -2.75 -9.25
CA GLY A 147 0.73 -2.57 -10.21
C GLY A 147 1.70 -3.76 -10.33
N VAL A 148 1.56 -4.81 -9.50
CA VAL A 148 2.35 -6.04 -9.65
C VAL A 148 1.95 -6.82 -10.90
N TRP A 149 2.86 -7.04 -11.85
CA TRP A 149 2.62 -7.83 -13.06
C TRP A 149 2.19 -9.27 -12.73
N CYS A 150 1.06 -9.72 -13.26
CA CYS A 150 0.42 -10.99 -12.91
C CYS A 150 0.25 -11.97 -14.08
N HIS A 151 0.10 -11.48 -15.32
CA HIS A 151 -0.07 -12.32 -16.52
C HIS A 151 0.28 -11.56 -17.80
N ARG A 152 0.49 -12.29 -18.90
CA ARG A 152 0.49 -11.77 -20.28
C ARG A 152 -0.24 -12.76 -21.18
N ASP A 153 -1.25 -12.29 -21.92
CA ASP A 153 -2.08 -13.13 -22.83
C ASP A 153 -1.42 -13.37 -24.21
N GLY A 154 -0.09 -13.26 -24.26
CA GLY A 154 0.71 -13.18 -25.49
C GLY A 154 0.91 -11.76 -26.04
N LYS A 155 0.01 -10.80 -25.79
CA LYS A 155 0.11 -9.42 -26.32
C LYS A 155 -0.06 -8.31 -25.29
N ILE A 156 -0.97 -8.48 -24.34
CA ILE A 156 -1.36 -7.50 -23.33
C ILE A 156 -0.80 -7.95 -21.98
N ASP A 157 -0.17 -7.03 -21.25
CA ASP A 157 0.25 -7.26 -19.87
C ASP A 157 -0.87 -6.94 -18.88
N TYR A 158 -1.01 -7.83 -17.90
CA TYR A 158 -1.97 -7.75 -16.82
C TYR A 158 -1.23 -7.53 -15.50
N TYR A 159 -1.85 -6.74 -14.64
CA TYR A 159 -1.30 -6.29 -13.36
C TYR A 159 -2.36 -6.42 -12.27
N CYS A 160 -1.92 -6.60 -11.03
CA CYS A 160 -2.81 -6.59 -9.88
C CYS A 160 -3.43 -5.20 -9.71
N GLN A 161 -4.75 -5.16 -9.58
CA GLN A 161 -5.57 -3.97 -9.42
C GLN A 161 -6.76 -4.34 -8.54
N ASN A 162 -6.90 -3.75 -7.35
CA ASN A 162 -7.92 -4.11 -6.36
C ASN A 162 -7.98 -5.65 -6.15
N SER A 163 -6.83 -6.29 -5.90
CA SER A 163 -6.71 -7.76 -5.73
C SER A 163 -7.06 -8.64 -6.96
N LEU A 164 -7.31 -8.06 -8.15
CA LEU A 164 -7.63 -8.78 -9.39
C LEU A 164 -6.52 -8.60 -10.43
N CYS A 165 -6.22 -9.65 -11.20
CA CYS A 165 -5.31 -9.57 -12.34
C CYS A 165 -6.06 -8.98 -13.55
N LEU A 166 -5.78 -7.73 -13.91
CA LEU A 166 -6.48 -6.94 -14.94
C LEU A 166 -5.48 -6.23 -15.88
N PRO A 167 -5.83 -5.98 -17.16
CA PRO A 167 -4.96 -5.22 -18.08
C PRO A 167 -4.75 -3.78 -17.60
N SER A 168 -3.62 -3.17 -17.97
CA SER A 168 -3.17 -1.84 -17.49
C SER A 168 -4.15 -0.69 -17.76
N SER A 169 -5.05 -0.82 -18.74
CA SER A 169 -6.14 0.12 -19.00
C SER A 169 -7.47 -0.63 -19.16
N TYR A 170 -8.33 -0.53 -18.14
CA TYR A 170 -9.65 -1.17 -18.15
C TYR A 170 -10.76 -0.18 -18.52
N ASP A 171 -10.95 0.08 -19.81
CA ASP A 171 -12.13 0.81 -20.27
C ASP A 171 -13.36 -0.12 -20.32
N PHE A 172 -14.26 0.06 -19.34
CA PHE A 172 -15.56 -0.60 -19.30
C PHE A 172 -16.45 -0.35 -20.53
N SER A 173 -16.14 0.64 -21.38
CA SER A 173 -16.84 0.84 -22.64
C SER A 173 -16.65 -0.33 -23.63
N PHE A 174 -15.53 -1.07 -23.56
CA PHE A 174 -15.21 -2.11 -24.54
C PHE A 174 -16.11 -3.35 -24.42
N LEU A 175 -16.45 -3.77 -23.19
CA LEU A 175 -17.39 -4.88 -22.93
C LEU A 175 -18.81 -4.64 -23.49
N ARG A 176 -19.13 -3.41 -23.88
CA ARG A 176 -20.41 -3.02 -24.49
C ARG A 176 -20.60 -3.56 -25.91
N LYS A 177 -19.52 -3.96 -26.60
CA LYS A 177 -19.53 -4.36 -28.02
C LYS A 177 -19.39 -5.86 -28.30
N THR A 178 -19.15 -6.69 -27.29
CA THR A 178 -18.86 -8.13 -27.48
C THR A 178 -19.80 -9.05 -26.70
N LEU A 179 -20.88 -8.50 -26.12
CA LEU A 179 -21.90 -9.21 -25.36
C LEU A 179 -23.34 -8.74 -25.68
N PHE A 180 -23.50 -7.84 -26.65
CA PHE A 180 -24.78 -7.23 -27.05
C PHE A 180 -24.89 -6.95 -28.57
N ASP A 181 -24.05 -7.60 -29.37
CA ASP A 181 -24.21 -7.86 -30.81
C ASP A 181 -24.18 -9.39 -30.98
#